data_AF-A0A6P6GCL6-F1
#
_entry.id   AF-A0A6P6GCL6-F1
#
_cell.length_a   1.000
_cell.length_b   1.000
_cell.length_c   1.000
_cell.angle_alpha   90.00
_cell.angle_beta   90.00
_cell.angle_gamma   90.00
#
_symmetry.space_group_name_H-M   'P 1'
#
loop_
_entity.id
_entity.type
_entity.pdbx_description
1 polymer ?
#
loop_
_entity_poly.entity_id
_entity_poly.type
_entity_poly.pdbx_seq_one_letter_code
_entity_poly.pdbx_strand_id
1 'polypeptide(L)'
;MANEDSNSRKDRRKKRELEEARKAGLAPAEVDEDGKEINPHIPQYMSSAPWYLKLEKPSLKHQKNWKSDLKDTKARYDRGAKTFQADKYRKGACENCGAITHGVKFCVERPRKKGAKLTNMHIAPDEKIEKVELDYDGKHDRWNGYDTANHSRVMDRHEAMCGARRKYLKEQRHKRLEEKNNKQNGEGEVSDEDALEVDEAKIDESKQMDFAKVEKRVRTTSGGSTGTVRNLRIREDTAKYLSNINENSAYYDPKTRSMREDPLPDADQDEKFYGGDNQYRESGQALEFKQLNIHAREAFEKGQDIHVQAAPSQAELLYKNYKDSTEKLKSQMKETIMEKYGNAACEEELPRELLLGQSERQIEYNRAGRIIKALETSLPKSKYEEDVYINNHTSIWGSWWKDHQWGYKCCKQTILNSYCTGAVGIEAAEAAIDLMNTNIDRKVACEDTPVLTEEKMLTTWGTDVPDLVLDQKKLVEALKKEDERKKEEKDEGKRKYNVR
;
A
#
# COMPACT_ATOMS: atom_id res chain seq x y z
N MET A 1 -36.74 57.42 39.11
CA MET A 1 -37.72 56.48 38.51
C MET A 1 -37.17 55.09 38.75
N ALA A 2 -37.95 54.19 39.33
CA ALA A 2 -37.53 52.84 39.68
C ALA A 2 -38.38 51.83 38.89
N ASN A 3 -37.70 50.95 38.18
CA ASN A 3 -38.13 49.75 37.43
C ASN A 3 -36.82 48.98 37.12
N GLU A 4 -36.77 47.68 36.87
CA GLU A 4 -37.82 46.64 36.87
C GLU A 4 -37.25 45.31 37.44
N ASP A 5 -36.30 45.44 38.40
CA ASP A 5 -35.30 44.43 38.81
C ASP A 5 -35.82 43.23 39.63
N SER A 6 -36.95 42.65 39.24
CA SER A 6 -37.41 41.35 39.70
C SER A 6 -37.51 40.36 38.52
N ASN A 7 -36.35 39.83 38.07
CA ASN A 7 -36.34 38.58 37.31
C ASN A 7 -37.19 37.55 38.07
N SER A 8 -38.27 37.06 37.46
CA SER A 8 -39.20 36.14 38.13
C SER A 8 -38.44 34.93 38.68
N ARG A 9 -38.93 34.34 39.78
CA ARG A 9 -38.40 33.06 40.28
C ARG A 9 -38.42 31.99 39.18
N LYS A 10 -39.37 32.08 38.24
CA LYS A 10 -39.43 31.25 37.03
C LYS A 10 -38.27 31.53 36.06
N ASP A 11 -37.89 32.79 35.85
CA ASP A 11 -36.85 33.15 34.87
C ASP A 11 -35.43 32.95 35.42
N ARG A 12 -35.20 33.15 36.73
CA ARG A 12 -33.97 32.68 37.38
C ARG A 12 -33.82 31.15 37.28
N ARG A 13 -34.92 30.41 37.47
CA ARG A 13 -34.94 28.95 37.30
C ARG A 13 -34.64 28.55 35.85
N LYS A 14 -35.31 29.15 34.86
CA LYS A 14 -35.03 28.94 33.43
C LYS A 14 -33.57 29.22 33.08
N LYS A 15 -33.01 30.36 33.50
CA LYS A 15 -31.59 30.71 33.24
C LYS A 15 -30.65 29.65 33.79
N ARG A 16 -30.89 29.16 35.01
CA ARG A 16 -30.11 28.07 35.61
C ARG A 16 -30.28 26.74 34.86
N GLU A 17 -31.51 26.33 34.54
CA GLU A 17 -31.78 25.10 33.78
C GLU A 17 -31.14 25.16 32.38
N LEU A 18 -31.09 26.34 31.77
CA LEU A 18 -30.46 26.60 30.47
C LEU A 18 -28.92 26.60 30.59
N GLU A 19 -28.34 27.17 31.65
CA GLU A 19 -26.91 27.01 31.96
C GLU A 19 -26.51 25.54 32.21
N GLU A 20 -27.34 24.78 32.92
CA GLU A 20 -27.13 23.34 33.16
C GLU A 20 -27.23 22.55 31.86
N ALA A 21 -28.22 22.84 31.00
CA ALA A 21 -28.33 22.25 29.66
C ALA A 21 -27.15 22.60 28.74
N ARG A 22 -26.62 23.84 28.81
CA ARG A 22 -25.41 24.25 28.09
C ARG A 22 -24.16 23.53 28.57
N LYS A 23 -23.98 23.40 29.89
CA LYS A 23 -22.87 22.62 30.49
C LYS A 23 -22.97 21.12 30.17
N ALA A 24 -24.17 20.63 29.87
CA ALA A 24 -24.42 19.28 29.37
C ALA A 24 -24.30 19.14 27.84
N GLY A 25 -24.04 20.23 27.10
CA GLY A 25 -23.98 20.23 25.63
C GLY A 25 -25.33 20.06 24.92
N LEU A 26 -26.45 20.11 25.64
CA LEU A 26 -27.81 19.98 25.10
C LEU A 26 -28.36 21.29 24.52
N ALA A 27 -27.81 22.43 24.93
CA ALA A 27 -28.21 23.76 24.47
C ALA A 27 -26.98 24.53 23.95
N PRO A 28 -27.12 25.37 22.91
CA PRO A 28 -26.02 26.13 22.34
C PRO A 28 -25.47 27.16 23.33
N ALA A 29 -24.18 27.46 23.21
CA ALA A 29 -23.46 28.42 24.02
C ALA A 29 -24.07 29.84 23.97
N GLU A 30 -23.67 30.71 24.90
CA GLU A 30 -23.95 32.14 24.75
C GLU A 30 -23.04 32.73 23.67
N VAL A 31 -23.53 33.71 22.93
CA VAL A 31 -22.76 34.36 21.86
C VAL A 31 -22.52 35.82 22.26
N ASP A 32 -21.25 36.21 22.30
CA ASP A 32 -20.78 37.58 22.52
C ASP A 32 -21.30 38.53 21.43
N GLU A 33 -21.23 39.83 21.71
CA GLU A 33 -21.43 40.91 20.71
C GLU A 33 -20.61 40.72 19.43
N ASP A 34 -19.40 40.13 19.55
CA ASP A 34 -18.47 39.90 18.45
C ASP A 34 -18.75 38.57 17.70
N GLY A 35 -19.87 37.90 17.98
CA GLY A 35 -20.24 36.61 17.38
C GLY A 35 -19.45 35.40 17.93
N LYS A 36 -18.75 35.56 19.06
CA LYS A 36 -17.91 34.50 19.66
C LYS A 36 -18.65 33.72 20.74
N GLU A 37 -18.50 32.41 20.75
CA GLU A 37 -19.14 31.56 21.76
C GLU A 37 -18.45 31.68 23.14
N ILE A 38 -19.23 31.99 24.17
CA ILE A 38 -18.81 31.92 25.57
C ILE A 38 -18.89 30.47 26.03
N ASN A 39 -17.76 29.88 26.38
CA ASN A 39 -17.70 28.54 26.94
C ASN A 39 -18.58 28.45 28.23
N PRO A 40 -19.64 27.61 28.26
CA PRO A 40 -20.55 27.50 29.41
C PRO A 40 -19.91 27.03 30.72
N HIS A 41 -18.70 26.49 30.68
CA HIS A 41 -17.94 26.07 31.85
C HIS A 41 -17.16 27.22 32.50
N ILE A 42 -17.13 28.43 31.90
CA ILE A 42 -16.60 29.63 32.55
C ILE A 42 -17.49 29.96 33.76
N PRO A 43 -16.93 30.11 34.98
CA PRO A 43 -17.70 30.48 36.15
C PRO A 43 -18.44 31.81 35.96
N GLN A 44 -19.67 31.90 36.46
CA GLN A 44 -20.56 33.05 36.24
C GLN A 44 -19.92 34.40 36.65
N TYR A 45 -19.07 34.42 37.68
CA TYR A 45 -18.37 35.63 38.14
C TYR A 45 -17.26 36.12 37.19
N MET A 46 -16.79 35.28 36.26
CA MET A 46 -15.83 35.64 35.21
C MET A 46 -16.51 36.06 33.91
N SER A 47 -17.71 35.52 33.60
CA SER A 47 -18.48 35.89 32.41
C SER A 47 -19.36 37.13 32.63
N SER A 48 -19.83 37.38 33.86
CA SER A 48 -20.63 38.56 34.19
C SER A 48 -19.79 39.83 34.14
N ALA A 49 -20.00 40.66 33.11
CA ALA A 49 -19.37 41.98 33.03
C ALA A 49 -19.79 42.87 34.23
N PRO A 50 -18.85 43.47 34.98
CA PRO A 50 -19.19 44.37 36.08
C PRO A 50 -19.97 45.61 35.64
N TRP A 51 -20.89 46.07 36.49
CA TRP A 51 -21.83 47.18 36.20
C TRP A 51 -21.18 48.46 35.67
N TYR A 52 -19.95 48.78 36.10
CA TYR A 52 -19.24 49.99 35.70
C TYR A 52 -18.78 49.98 34.23
N LEU A 53 -18.80 48.82 33.56
CA LEU A 53 -18.52 48.70 32.13
C LEU A 53 -19.77 48.86 31.24
N LYS A 54 -20.98 48.87 31.84
CA LYS A 54 -22.26 49.14 31.17
C LYS A 54 -22.50 48.35 29.87
N LEU A 55 -22.15 47.06 29.87
CA LEU A 55 -22.43 46.16 28.76
C LEU A 55 -23.80 45.52 28.95
N GLU A 56 -24.71 45.72 28.00
CA GLU A 56 -26.08 45.16 28.03
C GLU A 56 -26.12 43.67 27.65
N LYS A 57 -25.07 43.18 26.97
CA LYS A 57 -24.92 41.80 26.52
C LYS A 57 -23.79 41.10 27.27
N PRO A 58 -23.89 39.77 27.48
CA PRO A 58 -22.78 39.00 28.04
C PRO A 58 -21.56 39.13 27.11
N SER A 59 -20.38 39.40 27.69
CA SER A 59 -19.14 39.40 26.92
C SER A 59 -17.89 39.22 27.77
N LEU A 60 -16.91 38.53 27.20
CA LEU A 60 -15.60 38.31 27.86
C LEU A 60 -14.60 39.45 27.59
N LYS A 61 -15.04 40.56 26.97
CA LYS A 61 -14.20 41.73 26.65
C LYS A 61 -13.50 42.31 27.88
N HIS A 62 -14.19 42.30 29.03
CA HIS A 62 -13.69 42.84 30.30
C HIS A 62 -12.54 42.04 30.94
N GLN A 63 -12.34 40.77 30.54
CA GLN A 63 -11.23 39.94 31.00
C GLN A 63 -9.98 40.07 30.11
N LYS A 64 -10.09 40.72 28.94
CA LYS A 64 -8.94 40.99 28.06
C LYS A 64 -8.10 42.13 28.63
N ASN A 65 -6.78 42.10 28.40
CA ASN A 65 -5.91 43.20 28.80
C ASN A 65 -6.26 44.48 28.00
N TRP A 66 -6.72 45.50 28.69
CA TRP A 66 -7.05 46.83 28.15
C TRP A 66 -5.85 47.78 28.09
N LYS A 67 -4.70 47.36 28.65
CA LYS A 67 -3.43 48.10 28.63
C LYS A 67 -2.39 47.35 27.81
N SER A 68 -2.72 47.01 26.57
CA SER A 68 -1.79 46.39 25.62
C SER A 68 -1.01 47.44 24.81
N ASP A 69 -0.62 48.53 25.45
CA ASP A 69 0.45 49.40 24.95
C ASP A 69 1.76 48.62 25.14
N LEU A 70 2.07 47.77 24.16
CA LEU A 70 3.34 47.05 24.10
C LEU A 70 4.45 48.09 24.07
N LYS A 71 5.23 48.17 25.16
CA LYS A 71 6.41 49.03 25.19
C LYS A 71 7.35 48.56 24.09
N ASP A 72 7.57 49.41 23.10
CA ASP A 72 8.29 49.04 21.88
C ASP A 72 9.68 48.49 22.23
N THR A 73 9.85 47.17 22.13
CA THR A 73 11.14 46.49 22.31
C THR A 73 12.18 46.92 21.27
N LYS A 74 11.73 47.59 20.21
CA LYS A 74 12.54 48.20 19.15
C LYS A 74 13.09 49.58 19.51
N ALA A 75 12.58 50.23 20.57
CA ALA A 75 13.04 51.55 20.95
C ALA A 75 14.45 51.48 21.55
N ARG A 76 15.37 52.26 20.99
CA ARG A 76 16.81 52.18 21.30
C ARG A 76 17.37 53.59 21.40
N TYR A 77 18.28 53.81 22.35
CA TYR A 77 19.00 55.07 22.48
C TYR A 77 19.90 55.33 21.27
N ASP A 78 19.73 56.51 20.65
CA ASP A 78 20.55 57.02 19.54
C ASP A 78 21.96 57.42 20.03
N ARG A 79 22.82 56.42 20.26
CA ARG A 79 24.19 56.64 20.77
C ARG A 79 25.02 57.48 19.79
N GLY A 80 25.45 58.66 20.25
CA GLY A 80 26.30 59.57 19.48
C GLY A 80 25.54 60.49 18.52
N ALA A 81 24.19 60.45 18.50
CA ALA A 81 23.41 61.41 17.74
C ALA A 81 23.58 62.83 18.31
N LYS A 82 23.84 63.76 17.40
CA LYS A 82 24.12 65.17 17.65
C LYS A 82 23.03 66.00 16.98
N THR A 83 22.55 67.03 17.66
CA THR A 83 21.41 67.84 17.21
C THR A 83 21.88 69.14 16.56
N PHE A 84 22.39 70.08 17.36
CA PHE A 84 22.78 71.41 16.90
C PHE A 84 24.21 71.75 17.34
N GLN A 85 25.00 72.35 16.43
CA GLN A 85 26.32 72.90 16.75
C GLN A 85 26.25 74.43 16.71
N ALA A 86 26.75 75.08 17.76
CA ALA A 86 26.78 76.54 17.85
C ALA A 86 28.19 77.08 17.58
N ASP A 87 28.30 78.15 16.80
CA ASP A 87 29.60 78.81 16.51
C ASP A 87 30.09 79.72 17.65
N LYS A 88 29.21 80.05 18.62
CA LYS A 88 29.49 80.93 19.76
C LYS A 88 28.92 80.34 21.04
N TYR A 89 29.58 80.60 22.17
CA TYR A 89 29.15 80.10 23.46
C TYR A 89 27.77 80.67 23.84
N ARG A 90 26.84 79.77 24.18
CA ARG A 90 25.48 80.11 24.63
C ARG A 90 25.44 80.19 26.16
N LYS A 91 24.66 81.12 26.70
CA LYS A 91 24.42 81.21 28.16
C LYS A 91 23.73 79.91 28.62
N GLY A 92 24.23 79.31 29.71
CA GLY A 92 23.76 78.03 30.23
C GLY A 92 24.47 76.79 29.64
N ALA A 93 25.34 76.95 28.62
CA ALA A 93 26.14 75.84 28.11
C ALA A 93 27.31 75.47 29.04
N CYS A 94 27.83 74.26 28.87
CA CYS A 94 29.03 73.78 29.56
C CYS A 94 30.22 74.71 29.33
N GLU A 95 30.80 75.24 30.41
CA GLU A 95 31.89 76.20 30.32
C GLU A 95 33.17 75.63 29.67
N ASN A 96 33.33 74.30 29.70
CA ASN A 96 34.45 73.59 29.10
C ASN A 96 34.29 73.42 27.57
N CYS A 97 33.20 72.80 27.12
CA CYS A 97 33.00 72.39 25.72
C CYS A 97 31.97 73.21 24.92
N GLY A 98 31.06 73.95 25.57
CA GLY A 98 30.04 74.76 24.90
C GLY A 98 28.74 74.04 24.47
N ALA A 99 28.58 72.74 24.74
CA ALA A 99 27.30 72.03 24.60
C ALA A 99 26.34 72.39 25.74
N ILE A 100 25.02 72.42 25.48
CA ILE A 100 23.99 72.82 26.46
C ILE A 100 23.39 71.66 27.26
N THR A 101 23.68 70.42 26.85
CA THR A 101 23.06 69.20 27.39
C THR A 101 23.56 68.77 28.77
N HIS A 102 24.76 69.22 29.16
CA HIS A 102 25.40 68.81 30.41
C HIS A 102 26.18 69.95 31.08
N GLY A 103 26.38 69.86 32.39
CA GLY A 103 27.23 70.78 33.15
C GLY A 103 28.72 70.39 33.14
N VAL A 104 29.59 71.33 33.54
CA VAL A 104 31.06 71.16 33.50
C VAL A 104 31.56 69.88 34.17
N LYS A 105 30.95 69.46 35.30
CA LYS A 105 31.33 68.24 36.04
C LYS A 105 31.03 66.94 35.29
N PHE A 106 30.08 66.95 34.36
CA PHE A 106 29.63 65.79 33.58
C PHE A 106 30.10 65.89 32.12
N CYS A 107 31.09 66.73 31.84
CA CYS A 107 31.60 66.95 30.50
C CYS A 107 32.45 65.76 30.04
N VAL A 108 32.05 65.13 28.93
CA VAL A 108 32.78 64.02 28.29
C VAL A 108 34.08 64.52 27.63
N GLU A 109 34.12 65.78 27.22
CA GLU A 109 35.30 66.43 26.65
C GLU A 109 36.37 66.70 27.71
N ARG A 110 37.64 66.52 27.33
CA ARG A 110 38.80 66.73 28.21
C ARG A 110 38.76 68.12 28.86
N PRO A 111 38.96 68.26 30.18
CA PRO A 111 39.02 69.57 30.84
C PRO A 111 40.09 70.49 30.23
N ARG A 112 39.67 71.68 29.79
CA ARG A 112 40.51 72.70 29.15
C ARG A 112 40.96 73.75 30.16
N LYS A 113 42.23 74.17 30.12
CA LYS A 113 42.76 75.24 30.99
C LYS A 113 42.09 76.61 30.75
N LYS A 114 41.62 76.85 29.52
CA LYS A 114 40.71 77.94 29.16
C LYS A 114 39.52 77.29 28.44
N GLY A 115 38.36 77.26 29.09
CA GLY A 115 37.14 76.64 28.55
C GLY A 115 36.49 77.45 27.43
N ALA A 116 35.60 76.80 26.66
CA ALA A 116 34.85 77.41 25.56
C ALA A 116 34.10 78.71 25.95
N LYS A 117 33.69 78.87 27.22
CA LYS A 117 33.08 80.10 27.75
C LYS A 117 33.93 81.36 27.56
N LEU A 118 35.26 81.22 27.62
CA LEU A 118 36.21 82.35 27.52
C LEU A 118 36.82 82.47 26.13
N THR A 119 36.93 81.37 25.38
CA THR A 119 37.63 81.35 24.09
C THR A 119 36.70 81.34 22.88
N ASN A 120 35.44 80.90 23.01
CA ASN A 120 34.51 80.59 21.91
C ASN A 120 35.07 79.58 20.87
N MET A 121 36.18 78.89 21.16
CA MET A 121 36.84 77.97 20.21
C MET A 121 36.49 76.51 20.50
N HIS A 122 36.34 75.72 19.43
CA HIS A 122 36.00 74.29 19.45
C HIS A 122 34.78 73.99 20.32
N ILE A 123 33.63 74.52 19.92
CA ILE A 123 32.34 74.25 20.58
C ILE A 123 31.83 72.87 20.14
N ALA A 124 31.51 72.04 21.13
CA ALA A 124 30.90 70.73 20.92
C ALA A 124 29.42 70.88 20.51
N PRO A 125 28.91 70.03 19.59
CA PRO A 125 27.49 69.95 19.29
C PRO A 125 26.69 69.39 20.46
N ASP A 126 25.42 69.79 20.55
CA ASP A 126 24.46 69.32 21.55
C ASP A 126 24.08 67.85 21.30
N GLU A 127 24.01 67.07 22.38
CA GLU A 127 23.64 65.65 22.37
C GLU A 127 22.11 65.47 22.26
N LYS A 128 21.65 64.36 21.68
CA LYS A 128 20.22 63.98 21.72
C LYS A 128 19.91 63.31 23.07
N ILE A 129 19.11 63.95 23.93
CA ILE A 129 18.68 63.35 25.20
C ILE A 129 17.33 62.67 25.01
N GLU A 130 17.30 61.35 25.16
CA GLU A 130 16.10 60.52 25.04
C GLU A 130 15.79 59.81 26.36
N LYS A 131 14.51 59.49 26.58
CA LYS A 131 14.07 58.62 27.66
C LYS A 131 13.31 57.45 27.04
N VAL A 132 13.91 56.25 27.08
CA VAL A 132 13.30 55.04 26.52
C VAL A 132 12.85 54.14 27.67
N GLU A 133 11.55 53.90 27.77
CA GLU A 133 10.97 52.96 28.72
C GLU A 133 10.98 51.54 28.18
N LEU A 134 12.00 50.77 28.56
CA LEU A 134 12.13 49.36 28.21
C LEU A 134 11.68 48.43 29.35
N ASP A 135 11.24 47.24 28.95
CA ASP A 135 10.97 46.11 29.84
C ASP A 135 12.26 45.56 30.46
N TYR A 136 12.14 44.58 31.37
CA TYR A 136 13.27 43.99 32.06
C TYR A 136 14.30 43.39 31.06
N ASP A 137 13.84 42.59 30.11
CA ASP A 137 14.71 41.98 29.10
C ASP A 137 15.30 43.04 28.17
N GLY A 138 14.53 44.03 27.71
CA GLY A 138 15.02 45.12 26.86
C GLY A 138 16.10 45.99 27.53
N LYS A 139 16.07 46.13 28.86
CA LYS A 139 17.14 46.82 29.64
C LYS A 139 18.41 45.99 29.78
N HIS A 140 18.29 44.66 29.83
CA HIS A 140 19.41 43.74 30.02
C HIS A 140 19.91 43.10 28.72
N ASP A 141 19.23 43.34 27.59
CA ASP A 141 19.67 42.84 26.29
C ASP A 141 21.06 43.39 25.95
N ARG A 142 22.02 42.48 25.92
CA ARG A 142 23.41 42.72 25.52
C ARG A 142 23.51 43.26 24.10
N TRP A 143 22.56 42.94 23.23
CA TRP A 143 22.49 43.39 21.85
C TRP A 143 21.61 44.63 21.68
N ASN A 144 21.18 45.28 22.77
CA ASN A 144 20.45 46.54 22.71
C ASN A 144 21.32 47.60 22.00
N GLY A 145 20.93 47.90 20.77
CA GLY A 145 21.67 48.78 19.89
C GLY A 145 22.77 48.12 19.05
N TYR A 146 22.65 46.83 18.76
CA TYR A 146 23.36 46.23 17.65
C TYR A 146 22.91 46.86 16.33
N ASP A 147 23.87 47.22 15.47
CA ASP A 147 23.61 47.66 14.10
C ASP A 147 23.84 46.46 13.18
N THR A 148 22.80 46.07 12.46
CA THR A 148 22.78 44.89 11.58
C THR A 148 23.81 44.98 10.46
N ALA A 149 24.22 46.17 10.03
CA ALA A 149 25.28 46.33 9.04
C ALA A 149 26.62 45.79 9.53
N ASN A 150 26.91 45.83 10.84
CA ASN A 150 28.15 45.24 11.40
C ASN A 150 28.21 43.71 11.27
N HIS A 151 27.10 43.03 10.96
CA HIS A 151 27.11 41.61 10.68
C HIS A 151 27.84 41.28 9.37
N SER A 152 27.95 42.22 8.42
CA SER A 152 28.73 41.99 7.18
C SER A 152 30.18 41.63 7.50
N ARG A 153 30.81 42.30 8.48
CA ARG A 153 32.19 42.02 8.91
C ARG A 153 32.39 40.60 9.43
N VAL A 154 31.33 39.97 9.93
CA VAL A 154 31.35 38.55 10.33
C VAL A 154 31.30 37.67 9.08
N MET A 155 30.43 37.99 8.12
CA MET A 155 30.38 37.32 6.82
C MET A 155 31.73 37.43 6.08
N ASP A 156 32.28 38.64 5.93
CA ASP A 156 33.59 38.90 5.29
C ASP A 156 34.70 38.03 5.89
N ARG A 157 34.70 37.87 7.22
CA ARG A 157 35.66 37.02 7.95
C ARG A 157 35.42 35.53 7.66
N HIS A 158 34.17 35.08 7.61
CA HIS A 158 33.84 33.70 7.24
C HIS A 158 34.18 33.40 5.78
N GLU A 159 33.93 34.33 4.85
CA GLU A 159 34.31 34.22 3.45
C GLU A 159 35.83 34.15 3.28
N ALA A 160 36.59 34.98 4.00
CA ALA A 160 38.06 34.91 4.01
C ALA A 160 38.57 33.55 4.54
N MET A 161 37.97 33.01 5.60
CA MET A 161 38.31 31.68 6.13
C MET A 161 37.95 30.55 5.14
N CYS A 162 36.78 30.60 4.52
CA CYS A 162 36.36 29.65 3.49
C CYS A 162 37.25 29.72 2.24
N GLY A 163 37.63 30.93 1.81
CA GLY A 163 38.57 31.17 0.74
C GLY A 163 39.96 30.61 1.03
N ALA A 164 40.46 30.78 2.25
CA ALA A 164 41.72 30.18 2.71
C ALA A 164 41.63 28.64 2.74
N ARG A 165 40.54 28.07 3.27
CA ARG A 165 40.29 26.60 3.25
C ARG A 165 40.26 26.06 1.82
N ARG A 166 39.61 26.77 0.88
CA ARG A 166 39.55 26.38 -0.55
C ARG A 166 40.92 26.46 -1.23
N LYS A 167 41.73 27.48 -0.93
CA LYS A 167 43.12 27.57 -1.43
C LYS A 167 43.98 26.43 -0.91
N TYR A 168 43.95 26.18 0.40
CA TYR A 168 44.68 25.07 1.03
C TYR A 168 44.30 23.70 0.43
N LEU A 169 43.01 23.43 0.20
CA LEU A 169 42.56 22.20 -0.46
C LEU A 169 43.04 22.10 -1.92
N LYS A 170 43.11 23.22 -2.66
CA LYS A 170 43.69 23.25 -4.02
C LYS A 170 45.20 22.98 -4.01
N GLU A 171 45.95 23.59 -3.10
CA GLU A 171 47.39 23.35 -2.94
C GLU A 171 47.69 21.89 -2.56
N GLN A 172 46.88 21.30 -1.67
CA GLN A 172 46.97 19.87 -1.34
C GLN A 172 46.65 18.96 -2.54
N ARG A 173 45.64 19.31 -3.36
CA ARG A 173 45.38 18.60 -4.64
C ARG A 173 46.58 18.73 -5.60
N HIS A 174 47.15 19.93 -5.74
CA HIS A 174 48.28 20.17 -6.65
C HIS A 174 49.53 19.39 -6.24
N LYS A 175 49.90 19.41 -4.95
CA LYS A 175 51.02 18.62 -4.42
C LYS A 175 50.85 17.12 -4.65
N ARG A 176 49.63 16.60 -4.47
CA ARG A 176 49.33 15.18 -4.77
C ARG A 176 49.45 14.86 -6.26
N LEU A 177 49.12 15.79 -7.15
CA LEU A 177 49.32 15.63 -8.59
C LEU A 177 50.81 15.70 -8.96
N GLU A 178 51.58 16.61 -8.36
CA GLU A 178 53.05 16.67 -8.52
C GLU A 178 53.72 15.38 -8.02
N GLU A 179 53.32 14.86 -6.86
CA GLU A 179 53.80 13.57 -6.32
C GLU A 179 53.40 12.38 -7.22
N LYS A 180 52.20 12.39 -7.82
CA LYS A 180 51.78 11.37 -8.80
C LYS A 180 52.60 11.46 -10.08
N ASN A 181 52.77 12.65 -10.65
CA ASN A 181 53.54 12.87 -11.88
C ASN A 181 55.02 12.49 -11.69
N ASN A 182 55.61 12.80 -10.52
CA ASN A 182 56.97 12.37 -10.19
C ASN A 182 57.08 10.84 -9.99
N LYS A 183 56.01 10.16 -9.58
CA LYS A 183 55.97 8.68 -9.49
C LYS A 183 55.71 8.01 -10.84
N GLN A 184 54.97 8.64 -11.76
CA GLN A 184 54.67 8.10 -13.09
C GLN A 184 55.88 7.98 -14.03
N ASN A 185 57.05 8.51 -13.66
CA ASN A 185 58.32 8.18 -14.32
C ASN A 185 58.85 6.77 -13.98
N GLY A 186 58.12 5.97 -13.20
CA GLY A 186 58.43 4.56 -12.92
C GLY A 186 57.17 3.69 -12.97
N GLU A 187 56.82 3.26 -14.19
CA GLU A 187 55.76 2.30 -14.55
C GLU A 187 54.31 2.72 -14.17
N GLY A 188 53.40 2.61 -15.14
CA GLY A 188 52.10 3.27 -15.08
C GLY A 188 50.91 2.30 -14.98
N GLU A 189 49.86 2.76 -14.30
CA GLU A 189 48.49 2.34 -14.57
C GLU A 189 47.57 3.55 -14.35
N VAL A 190 46.63 3.78 -15.27
CA VAL A 190 45.68 4.90 -15.20
C VAL A 190 44.36 4.34 -14.69
N SER A 191 43.90 4.88 -13.57
CA SER A 191 42.53 4.72 -13.10
C SER A 191 42.05 6.06 -12.56
N ASP A 192 41.19 6.71 -13.34
CA ASP A 192 40.27 7.74 -12.86
C ASP A 192 39.32 7.05 -11.83
N GLU A 193 38.68 7.70 -10.86
CA GLU A 193 38.01 9.01 -10.89
C GLU A 193 38.05 9.69 -9.48
N ASP A 194 37.65 10.96 -9.45
CA ASP A 194 37.54 11.94 -8.35
C ASP A 194 37.26 11.49 -6.89
N ALA A 195 38.20 10.79 -6.25
CA ALA A 195 38.18 10.48 -4.81
C ALA A 195 38.37 11.70 -3.85
N LEU A 196 38.04 12.93 -4.28
CA LEU A 196 38.20 14.16 -3.49
C LEU A 196 37.00 15.12 -3.49
N GLU A 197 35.87 14.73 -4.08
CA GLU A 197 34.55 15.19 -3.62
C GLU A 197 33.98 14.15 -2.65
N VAL A 198 34.65 14.01 -1.50
CA VAL A 198 34.05 13.32 -0.35
C VAL A 198 32.98 14.25 0.22
N ASP A 199 31.79 14.18 -0.38
CA ASP A 199 30.56 14.55 0.29
C ASP A 199 30.55 13.83 1.63
N GLU A 200 30.53 14.58 2.74
CA GLU A 200 30.47 14.03 4.11
C GLU A 200 29.19 13.20 4.37
N ALA A 201 28.29 13.12 3.39
CA ALA A 201 27.09 12.28 3.35
C ALA A 201 27.28 10.88 2.74
N LYS A 202 28.28 10.64 1.88
CA LYS A 202 28.56 9.30 1.32
C LYS A 202 29.66 8.60 2.12
N ILE A 203 29.22 7.80 3.09
CA ILE A 203 30.09 6.87 3.80
C ILE A 203 30.45 5.75 2.81
N ASP A 204 31.71 5.76 2.37
CA ASP A 204 32.35 4.72 1.58
C ASP A 204 32.04 3.31 2.12
N GLU A 205 31.47 2.43 1.29
CA GLU A 205 30.92 1.12 1.68
C GLU A 205 31.99 0.20 2.30
N SER A 206 33.26 0.44 1.98
CA SER A 206 34.42 -0.22 2.61
C SER A 206 34.41 -0.14 4.15
N LYS A 207 33.87 0.95 4.72
CA LYS A 207 33.81 1.21 6.17
C LYS A 207 32.60 0.55 6.86
N GLN A 208 31.68 -0.03 6.09
CA GLN A 208 30.55 -0.79 6.63
C GLN A 208 31.03 -2.10 7.30
N MET A 209 32.16 -2.65 6.85
CA MET A 209 32.73 -3.92 7.33
C MET A 209 33.46 -3.80 8.67
N ASP A 210 33.90 -2.59 9.05
CA ASP A 210 34.59 -2.32 10.32
C ASP A 210 33.68 -2.47 11.56
N PHE A 211 32.35 -2.54 11.38
CA PHE A 211 31.39 -2.75 12.48
C PHE A 211 31.52 -4.12 13.16
N ALA A 212 32.16 -5.10 12.53
CA ALA A 212 32.36 -6.43 13.11
C ALA A 212 33.45 -6.49 14.19
N LYS A 213 34.38 -5.51 14.24
CA LYS A 213 35.53 -5.53 15.14
C LYS A 213 35.33 -4.59 16.34
N VAL A 214 34.62 -5.08 17.36
CA VAL A 214 34.41 -4.36 18.62
C VAL A 214 35.68 -4.36 19.47
N GLU A 215 36.60 -3.43 19.18
CA GLU A 215 37.70 -3.12 20.09
C GLU A 215 37.19 -2.34 21.31
N LYS A 216 37.53 -2.80 22.52
CA LYS A 216 37.16 -2.17 23.79
C LYS A 216 37.87 -0.81 23.95
N ARG A 217 37.25 0.27 23.46
CA ARG A 217 37.78 1.64 23.63
C ARG A 217 37.80 2.07 25.09
N VAL A 218 38.95 2.63 25.49
CA VAL A 218 39.17 3.23 26.81
C VAL A 218 38.36 4.54 26.95
N ARG A 219 37.75 4.75 28.12
CA ARG A 219 37.07 6.02 28.46
C ARG A 219 38.11 7.14 28.63
N THR A 220 38.11 8.12 27.75
CA THR A 220 38.80 9.40 27.99
C THR A 220 37.88 10.36 28.76
N THR A 221 38.49 11.29 29.51
CA THR A 221 37.80 12.18 30.46
C THR A 221 36.99 13.32 29.82
N SER A 222 36.97 13.43 28.49
CA SER A 222 36.34 14.55 27.75
C SER A 222 34.96 14.23 27.16
N GLY A 223 34.20 13.31 27.77
CA GLY A 223 32.74 13.17 27.56
C GLY A 223 32.26 12.82 26.13
N GLY A 224 33.16 12.64 25.17
CA GLY A 224 32.83 12.33 23.78
C GLY A 224 32.30 10.92 23.64
N SER A 225 30.97 10.78 23.57
CA SER A 225 30.29 9.53 23.23
C SER A 225 30.57 9.15 21.77
N THR A 226 31.75 8.60 21.48
CA THR A 226 32.13 8.02 20.17
C THR A 226 31.51 6.63 19.96
N GLY A 227 30.25 6.49 20.39
CA GLY A 227 29.33 5.44 19.98
C GLY A 227 28.41 5.98 18.89
N THR A 228 27.94 5.12 18.01
CA THR A 228 27.03 5.46 16.92
C THR A 228 25.61 5.72 17.44
N VAL A 229 25.44 6.81 18.20
CA VAL A 229 24.13 7.40 18.49
C VAL A 229 23.66 8.11 17.22
N ARG A 230 23.36 7.32 16.18
CA ARG A 230 22.55 7.80 15.06
C ARG A 230 21.22 8.26 15.66
N ASN A 231 20.74 9.43 15.26
CA ASN A 231 19.43 9.91 15.71
C ASN A 231 18.39 8.84 15.36
N LEU A 232 17.58 8.40 16.33
CA LEU A 232 16.56 7.35 16.11
C LEU A 232 15.45 7.81 15.13
N ARG A 233 15.36 9.12 14.88
CA ARG A 233 14.53 9.68 13.81
C ARG A 233 15.23 9.46 12.46
N ILE A 234 14.64 8.59 11.65
CA ILE A 234 14.86 8.48 10.20
C ILE A 234 14.70 9.88 9.59
N ARG A 235 15.65 10.33 8.76
CA ARG A 235 15.70 11.70 8.23
C ARG A 235 14.92 11.83 6.91
N GLU A 236 14.81 10.71 6.21
CA GLU A 236 14.08 10.47 4.98
C GLU A 236 12.57 10.62 5.21
N ASP A 237 12.07 10.13 6.35
CA ASP A 237 10.66 10.21 6.75
C ASP A 237 10.30 11.63 7.25
N THR A 238 9.55 12.37 6.42
CA THR A 238 8.98 13.65 6.85
C THR A 238 7.87 13.44 7.88
N ALA A 239 7.84 14.29 8.92
CA ALA A 239 6.75 14.23 9.90
C ALA A 239 5.46 14.79 9.28
N LYS A 240 4.31 14.15 9.55
CA LYS A 240 2.98 14.50 8.96
C LYS A 240 2.65 16.01 8.99
N TYR A 241 2.90 16.68 10.11
CA TYR A 241 2.65 18.12 10.28
C TYR A 241 3.65 19.05 9.55
N LEU A 242 4.65 18.50 8.86
CA LEU A 242 5.57 19.23 7.98
C LEU A 242 5.23 19.02 6.50
N SER A 243 4.29 18.12 6.17
CA SER A 243 3.81 17.92 4.79
C SER A 243 3.09 19.16 4.25
N ASN A 244 2.43 19.93 5.12
CA ASN A 244 1.88 21.24 4.80
C ASN A 244 2.08 22.18 6.02
N ILE A 245 2.72 23.33 5.81
CA ILE A 245 3.08 24.28 6.88
C ILE A 245 1.97 25.32 7.09
N ASN A 246 0.98 25.39 6.20
CA ASN A 246 -0.13 26.34 6.30
C ASN A 246 -1.00 26.03 7.54
N GLU A 247 -1.33 27.06 8.31
CA GLU A 247 -2.09 26.94 9.57
C GLU A 247 -3.48 26.31 9.39
N ASN A 248 -4.10 26.52 8.22
CA ASN A 248 -5.42 26.00 7.86
C ASN A 248 -5.38 24.61 7.17
N SER A 249 -4.24 23.91 7.20
CA SER A 249 -4.09 22.55 6.68
C SER A 249 -4.73 21.49 7.60
N ALA A 250 -4.59 20.20 7.26
CA ALA A 250 -5.12 19.09 8.05
C ALA A 250 -4.61 19.09 9.50
N TYR A 251 -5.54 19.01 10.46
CA TYR A 251 -5.20 19.00 11.88
C TYR A 251 -4.42 17.72 12.28
N TYR A 252 -3.23 17.93 12.84
CA TYR A 252 -2.40 16.90 13.46
C TYR A 252 -2.57 16.92 14.97
N ASP A 253 -2.98 15.80 15.57
CA ASP A 253 -2.98 15.63 17.02
C ASP A 253 -1.58 15.16 17.50
N PRO A 254 -0.78 16.01 18.18
CA PRO A 254 0.54 15.61 18.66
C PRO A 254 0.49 14.56 19.79
N LYS A 255 -0.65 14.37 20.45
CA LYS A 255 -0.83 13.39 21.53
C LYS A 255 -0.87 11.97 20.97
N THR A 256 -1.78 11.71 20.03
CA THR A 256 -1.91 10.40 19.35
C THR A 256 -0.97 10.24 18.15
N ARG A 257 -0.37 11.34 17.66
CA ARG A 257 0.44 11.41 16.42
C ARG A 257 -0.35 11.03 15.15
N SER A 258 -1.65 11.33 15.16
CA SER A 258 -2.55 11.09 14.03
C SER A 258 -2.87 12.38 13.27
N MET A 259 -3.04 12.26 11.96
CA MET A 259 -3.53 13.32 11.07
C MET A 259 -4.69 12.72 10.30
N ARG A 260 -5.88 13.28 10.44
CA ARG A 260 -7.13 12.60 10.03
C ARG A 260 -7.35 12.80 8.53
N GLU A 261 -7.42 14.06 8.13
CA GLU A 261 -7.60 14.49 6.75
C GLU A 261 -6.27 14.51 5.98
N ASP A 262 -6.36 14.59 4.66
CA ASP A 262 -5.22 14.79 3.75
C ASP A 262 -4.64 16.22 3.92
N PRO A 263 -3.32 16.38 4.18
CA PRO A 263 -2.69 17.70 4.25
C PRO A 263 -2.61 18.42 2.88
N LEU A 264 -2.76 17.71 1.76
CA LEU A 264 -2.64 18.25 0.40
C LEU A 264 -3.78 17.72 -0.50
N PRO A 265 -5.06 18.07 -0.22
CA PRO A 265 -6.20 17.51 -0.93
C PRO A 265 -6.15 17.73 -2.45
N ASP A 266 -5.70 18.92 -2.89
CA ASP A 266 -5.72 19.35 -4.30
C ASP A 266 -4.60 18.77 -5.18
N ALA A 267 -3.62 18.07 -4.60
CA ALA A 267 -2.53 17.44 -5.36
C ALA A 267 -2.97 16.10 -6.00
N ASP A 268 -2.22 15.63 -6.99
CA ASP A 268 -2.48 14.36 -7.67
C ASP A 268 -2.15 13.15 -6.76
N GLN A 269 -2.96 12.09 -6.83
CA GLN A 269 -2.88 10.98 -5.87
C GLN A 269 -1.57 10.19 -5.95
N ASP A 270 -0.98 10.07 -7.14
CA ASP A 270 0.26 9.32 -7.36
C ASP A 270 1.52 10.06 -6.85
N GLU A 271 1.46 11.39 -6.71
CA GLU A 271 2.54 12.21 -6.15
C GLU A 271 2.45 12.33 -4.61
N LYS A 272 1.30 11.98 -4.01
CA LYS A 272 1.10 12.04 -2.55
C LYS A 272 1.78 10.88 -1.85
N PHE A 273 2.83 11.21 -1.08
CA PHE A 273 3.41 10.28 -0.11
C PHE A 273 2.41 9.87 1.01
N TYR A 274 1.43 10.72 1.32
CA TYR A 274 0.49 10.50 2.43
C TYR A 274 -0.86 11.22 2.20
N GLY A 275 -1.96 10.46 2.14
CA GLY A 275 -3.32 10.96 1.92
C GLY A 275 -4.22 11.00 3.17
N GLY A 276 -3.65 11.11 4.37
CA GLY A 276 -4.39 11.18 5.64
C GLY A 276 -4.74 9.81 6.26
N ASP A 277 -4.80 9.72 7.59
CA ASP A 277 -5.08 8.47 8.31
C ASP A 277 -6.49 7.93 8.01
N ASN A 278 -7.45 8.78 7.62
CA ASN A 278 -8.80 8.35 7.24
C ASN A 278 -8.77 7.44 6.00
N GLN A 279 -8.02 7.80 4.95
CA GLN A 279 -7.92 6.99 3.72
C GLN A 279 -7.36 5.59 4.04
N TYR A 280 -6.27 5.51 4.80
CA TYR A 280 -5.67 4.22 5.15
C TYR A 280 -6.58 3.36 6.04
N ARG A 281 -7.30 3.97 7.01
CA ARG A 281 -8.27 3.28 7.88
C ARG A 281 -9.44 2.66 7.11
N GLU A 282 -9.82 3.25 6.00
CA GLU A 282 -10.94 2.78 5.18
C GLU A 282 -10.50 1.92 3.99
N SER A 283 -9.20 1.75 3.74
CA SER A 283 -8.65 1.01 2.60
C SER A 283 -8.45 -0.50 2.85
N GLY A 284 -8.28 -1.26 1.77
CA GLY A 284 -7.89 -2.68 1.81
C GLY A 284 -8.92 -3.60 2.46
N GLN A 285 -8.43 -4.58 3.23
CA GLN A 285 -9.24 -5.62 3.89
C GLN A 285 -10.31 -5.06 4.86
N ALA A 286 -10.17 -3.81 5.31
CA ALA A 286 -11.19 -3.14 6.12
C ALA A 286 -12.53 -3.01 5.37
N LEU A 287 -12.53 -2.78 4.05
CA LEU A 287 -13.75 -2.74 3.24
C LEU A 287 -14.39 -4.12 3.11
N GLU A 288 -13.59 -5.15 2.83
CA GLU A 288 -14.08 -6.52 2.71
C GLU A 288 -14.69 -7.01 4.03
N PHE A 289 -14.04 -6.70 5.15
CA PHE A 289 -14.58 -6.98 6.48
C PHE A 289 -15.85 -6.19 6.79
N LYS A 290 -15.93 -4.89 6.43
CA LYS A 290 -17.18 -4.12 6.53
C LYS A 290 -18.31 -4.76 5.72
N GLN A 291 -18.06 -5.15 4.47
CA GLN A 291 -19.04 -5.82 3.59
C GLN A 291 -19.49 -7.17 4.16
N LEU A 292 -18.57 -7.99 4.67
CA LEU A 292 -18.86 -9.28 5.31
C LEU A 292 -19.73 -9.09 6.57
N ASN A 293 -19.45 -8.08 7.40
CA ASN A 293 -20.29 -7.72 8.55
C ASN A 293 -21.71 -7.27 8.13
N ILE A 294 -21.85 -6.50 7.04
CA ILE A 294 -23.16 -6.11 6.50
C ILE A 294 -23.92 -7.36 6.05
N HIS A 295 -23.29 -8.23 5.24
CA HIS A 295 -23.89 -9.50 4.80
C HIS A 295 -24.31 -10.39 5.98
N ALA A 296 -23.47 -10.52 7.01
CA ALA A 296 -23.80 -11.32 8.20
C ALA A 296 -25.02 -10.76 8.95
N ARG A 297 -25.15 -9.42 9.06
CA ARG A 297 -26.33 -8.78 9.67
C ARG A 297 -27.60 -8.98 8.83
N GLU A 298 -27.51 -8.81 7.51
CA GLU A 298 -28.63 -9.09 6.61
C GLU A 298 -29.07 -10.56 6.64
N ALA A 299 -28.12 -11.49 6.74
CA ALA A 299 -28.40 -12.92 6.84
C ALA A 299 -29.05 -13.27 8.19
N PHE A 300 -28.60 -12.64 9.28
CA PHE A 300 -29.22 -12.76 10.60
C PHE A 300 -30.65 -12.21 10.62
N GLU A 301 -30.92 -11.07 9.97
CA GLU A 301 -32.28 -10.52 9.79
C GLU A 301 -33.17 -11.45 8.93
N LYS A 302 -32.57 -12.22 8.01
CA LYS A 302 -33.25 -13.28 7.23
C LYS A 302 -33.38 -14.61 8.00
N GLY A 303 -32.91 -14.70 9.24
CA GLY A 303 -33.01 -15.88 10.10
C GLY A 303 -31.90 -16.93 9.94
N GLN A 304 -30.75 -16.57 9.34
CA GLN A 304 -29.56 -17.42 9.31
C GLN A 304 -28.61 -17.05 10.46
N ASP A 305 -28.27 -18.02 11.31
CA ASP A 305 -27.31 -17.84 12.42
C ASP A 305 -25.86 -17.73 11.91
N ILE A 306 -25.51 -16.56 11.37
CA ILE A 306 -24.15 -16.21 10.92
C ILE A 306 -23.60 -15.11 11.83
N HIS A 307 -22.50 -15.38 12.53
CA HIS A 307 -21.85 -14.39 13.40
C HIS A 307 -20.35 -14.32 13.15
N VAL A 308 -19.88 -13.18 12.65
CA VAL A 308 -18.50 -12.98 12.15
C VAL A 308 -17.43 -13.28 13.20
N GLN A 309 -17.64 -12.87 14.46
CA GLN A 309 -16.67 -13.09 15.54
C GLN A 309 -16.75 -14.48 16.17
N ALA A 310 -17.84 -15.24 15.95
CA ALA A 310 -18.04 -16.55 16.58
C ALA A 310 -17.68 -17.71 15.63
N ALA A 311 -18.04 -17.57 14.35
CA ALA A 311 -17.72 -18.53 13.30
C ALA A 311 -17.19 -17.78 12.05
N PRO A 312 -16.01 -17.13 12.13
CA PRO A 312 -15.47 -16.30 11.06
C PRO A 312 -15.28 -17.05 9.73
N SER A 313 -14.78 -18.29 9.78
CA SER A 313 -14.57 -19.14 8.59
C SER A 313 -15.89 -19.55 7.92
N GLN A 314 -16.94 -19.82 8.72
CA GLN A 314 -18.28 -20.08 8.20
C GLN A 314 -18.88 -18.84 7.54
N ALA A 315 -18.76 -17.68 8.19
CA ALA A 315 -19.24 -16.41 7.64
C ALA A 315 -18.51 -16.03 6.34
N GLU A 316 -17.19 -16.26 6.27
CA GLU A 316 -16.39 -16.04 5.05
C GLU A 316 -16.77 -17.01 3.92
N LEU A 317 -16.93 -18.30 4.21
CA LEU A 317 -17.33 -19.32 3.23
C LEU A 317 -18.72 -19.01 2.66
N LEU A 318 -19.68 -18.68 3.52
CA LEU A 318 -21.03 -18.27 3.09
C LEU A 318 -21.00 -16.97 2.29
N TYR A 319 -20.12 -16.01 2.63
CA TYR A 319 -19.95 -14.78 1.87
C TYR A 319 -19.27 -15.00 0.50
N LYS A 320 -18.35 -15.96 0.38
CA LYS A 320 -17.80 -16.41 -0.92
C LYS A 320 -18.88 -17.06 -1.78
N ASN A 321 -19.64 -18.01 -1.24
CA ASN A 321 -20.78 -18.61 -1.94
C ASN A 321 -21.84 -17.56 -2.35
N TYR A 322 -22.05 -16.54 -1.52
CA TYR A 322 -22.89 -15.39 -1.86
C TYR A 322 -22.32 -14.60 -3.05
N LYS A 323 -21.02 -14.26 -3.07
CA LYS A 323 -20.39 -13.61 -4.24
C LYS A 323 -20.61 -14.44 -5.52
N ASP A 324 -20.23 -15.72 -5.50
CA ASP A 324 -20.37 -16.63 -6.66
C ASP A 324 -21.82 -16.74 -7.16
N SER A 325 -22.79 -16.81 -6.24
CA SER A 325 -24.21 -16.84 -6.60
C SER A 325 -24.72 -15.50 -7.12
N THR A 326 -24.28 -14.37 -6.58
CA THR A 326 -24.64 -13.04 -7.13
C THR A 326 -24.02 -12.79 -8.50
N GLU A 327 -22.86 -13.34 -8.82
CA GLU A 327 -22.25 -13.24 -10.14
C GLU A 327 -23.02 -14.09 -11.17
N LYS A 328 -23.42 -15.31 -10.82
CA LYS A 328 -24.32 -16.14 -11.64
C LYS A 328 -25.70 -15.50 -11.86
N LEU A 329 -26.26 -14.88 -10.82
CA LEU A 329 -27.51 -14.13 -10.96
C LEU A 329 -27.34 -12.88 -11.84
N LYS A 330 -26.18 -12.20 -11.78
CA LYS A 330 -25.86 -11.08 -12.70
C LYS A 330 -25.67 -11.54 -14.14
N SER A 331 -25.08 -12.71 -14.41
CA SER A 331 -24.97 -13.23 -15.78
C SER A 331 -26.34 -13.63 -16.33
N GLN A 332 -27.13 -14.38 -15.56
CA GLN A 332 -28.51 -14.74 -15.93
C GLN A 332 -29.40 -13.49 -16.13
N MET A 333 -29.23 -12.45 -15.31
CA MET A 333 -29.95 -11.18 -15.50
C MET A 333 -29.51 -10.46 -16.77
N LYS A 334 -28.21 -10.49 -17.12
CA LYS A 334 -27.72 -9.95 -18.41
C LYS A 334 -28.24 -10.75 -19.60
N GLU A 335 -28.21 -12.08 -19.53
CA GLU A 335 -28.73 -13.00 -20.55
C GLU A 335 -30.22 -12.78 -20.78
N THR A 336 -31.04 -12.81 -19.72
CA THR A 336 -32.50 -12.58 -19.82
C THR A 336 -32.88 -11.15 -20.24
N ILE A 337 -32.02 -10.14 -20.00
CA ILE A 337 -32.18 -8.80 -20.57
C ILE A 337 -31.84 -8.84 -22.07
N MET A 338 -30.75 -9.50 -22.46
CA MET A 338 -30.31 -9.63 -23.85
C MET A 338 -31.32 -10.42 -24.71
N GLU A 339 -31.95 -11.47 -24.18
CA GLU A 339 -33.02 -12.23 -24.83
C GLU A 339 -34.29 -11.37 -25.03
N LYS A 340 -34.63 -10.50 -24.08
CA LYS A 340 -35.88 -9.71 -24.11
C LYS A 340 -35.78 -8.43 -24.92
N TYR A 341 -34.61 -7.81 -24.96
CA TYR A 341 -34.39 -6.49 -25.56
C TYR A 341 -33.41 -6.52 -26.75
N GLY A 342 -32.81 -7.66 -27.05
CA GLY A 342 -31.76 -7.80 -28.05
C GLY A 342 -30.43 -7.19 -27.61
N ASN A 343 -29.38 -7.44 -28.38
CA ASN A 343 -28.10 -6.75 -28.23
C ASN A 343 -27.94 -5.72 -29.35
N ALA A 344 -28.22 -4.45 -29.09
CA ALA A 344 -28.11 -3.38 -30.09
C ALA A 344 -26.68 -3.14 -30.63
N ALA A 345 -25.65 -3.76 -30.02
CA ALA A 345 -24.28 -3.74 -30.49
C ALA A 345 -23.88 -5.00 -31.30
N CYS A 346 -24.75 -6.01 -31.39
CA CYS A 346 -24.62 -7.01 -32.43
C CYS A 346 -25.18 -6.39 -33.72
N GLU A 347 -24.31 -6.17 -34.71
CA GLU A 347 -24.77 -6.07 -36.09
C GLU A 347 -25.42 -7.40 -36.42
N GLU A 348 -26.76 -7.45 -36.41
CA GLU A 348 -27.48 -8.55 -37.04
C GLU A 348 -27.06 -8.55 -38.51
N GLU A 349 -26.31 -9.57 -38.93
CA GLU A 349 -26.09 -9.85 -40.35
C GLU A 349 -27.45 -10.19 -40.97
N LEU A 350 -28.18 -9.13 -41.35
CA LEU A 350 -29.47 -9.24 -42.03
C LEU A 350 -29.29 -10.23 -43.18
N PRO A 351 -30.11 -11.30 -43.24
CA PRO A 351 -29.91 -12.36 -44.22
C PRO A 351 -29.80 -11.73 -45.60
N ARG A 352 -28.79 -12.17 -46.37
CA ARG A 352 -28.28 -11.48 -47.56
C ARG A 352 -29.36 -11.08 -48.59
N GLU A 353 -30.48 -11.79 -48.58
CA GLU A 353 -31.69 -11.55 -49.37
C GLU A 353 -32.41 -10.24 -49.00
N LEU A 354 -32.52 -9.91 -47.69
CA LEU A 354 -33.02 -8.61 -47.21
C LEU A 354 -32.03 -7.48 -47.50
N LEU A 355 -30.73 -7.76 -47.46
CA LEU A 355 -29.67 -6.77 -47.67
C LEU A 355 -29.53 -6.40 -49.17
N LEU A 356 -29.74 -7.34 -50.10
CA LEU A 356 -29.78 -7.07 -51.54
C LEU A 356 -31.17 -6.71 -52.09
N GLY A 357 -32.26 -6.92 -51.33
CA GLY A 357 -33.62 -6.59 -51.76
C GLY A 357 -34.13 -7.39 -52.97
N GLN A 358 -33.48 -8.50 -53.32
CA GLN A 358 -33.85 -9.34 -54.47
C GLN A 358 -34.73 -10.52 -54.03
N SER A 359 -36.03 -10.45 -54.35
CA SER A 359 -36.99 -11.53 -54.10
C SER A 359 -36.91 -12.70 -55.11
N GLU A 360 -36.06 -12.58 -56.13
CA GLU A 360 -35.99 -13.51 -57.26
C GLU A 360 -34.68 -14.30 -57.24
N ARG A 361 -34.74 -15.56 -56.80
CA ARG A 361 -33.65 -16.52 -56.99
C ARG A 361 -33.65 -17.00 -58.45
N GLN A 362 -32.61 -16.70 -59.20
CA GLN A 362 -32.45 -17.21 -60.56
C GLN A 362 -32.26 -18.74 -60.55
N ILE A 363 -33.12 -19.46 -61.28
CA ILE A 363 -33.07 -20.91 -61.43
C ILE A 363 -32.69 -21.23 -62.88
N GLU A 364 -31.47 -21.73 -63.08
CA GLU A 364 -31.00 -22.15 -64.41
C GLU A 364 -31.47 -23.57 -64.73
N TYR A 365 -32.28 -23.72 -65.78
CA TYR A 365 -32.74 -25.00 -66.31
C TYR A 365 -31.89 -25.44 -67.51
N ASN A 366 -31.44 -26.68 -67.51
CA ASN A 366 -30.92 -27.34 -68.71
C ASN A 366 -32.00 -27.46 -69.79
N ARG A 367 -31.58 -27.67 -71.05
CA ARG A 367 -32.48 -27.97 -72.20
C ARG A 367 -33.44 -29.14 -71.98
N ALA A 368 -33.18 -30.01 -71.00
CA ALA A 368 -34.01 -31.13 -70.58
C ALA A 368 -34.85 -30.85 -69.30
N GLY A 369 -34.99 -29.60 -68.88
CA GLY A 369 -35.82 -29.19 -67.73
C GLY A 369 -35.24 -29.49 -66.34
N ARG A 370 -34.00 -29.98 -66.24
CA ARG A 370 -33.32 -30.19 -64.95
C ARG A 370 -32.61 -28.93 -64.46
N ILE A 371 -32.81 -28.59 -63.19
CA ILE A 371 -32.16 -27.45 -62.52
C ILE A 371 -30.66 -27.72 -62.37
N ILE A 372 -29.82 -26.74 -62.69
CA ILE A 372 -28.34 -26.85 -62.66
C ILE A 372 -27.76 -26.20 -61.39
N LYS A 373 -28.29 -25.04 -61.02
CA LYS A 373 -27.92 -24.24 -59.84
C LYS A 373 -29.19 -23.61 -59.28
N ALA A 374 -29.52 -23.90 -58.01
CA ALA A 374 -30.35 -23.08 -57.12
C ALA A 374 -30.68 -23.76 -55.78
N LEU A 375 -30.70 -25.10 -55.70
CA LEU A 375 -30.97 -25.83 -54.46
C LEU A 375 -29.74 -26.61 -53.98
N GLU A 376 -29.37 -26.38 -52.74
CA GLU A 376 -28.62 -27.36 -51.94
C GLU A 376 -29.46 -28.64 -51.88
N THR A 377 -28.87 -29.78 -52.23
CA THR A 377 -29.58 -31.06 -52.30
C THR A 377 -29.94 -31.55 -50.89
N SER A 378 -31.17 -31.31 -50.47
CA SER A 378 -31.76 -32.01 -49.33
C SER A 378 -31.81 -33.51 -49.64
N LEU A 379 -31.22 -34.32 -48.77
CA LEU A 379 -31.27 -35.78 -48.90
C LEU A 379 -32.74 -36.24 -48.75
N PRO A 380 -33.28 -37.03 -49.70
CA PRO A 380 -34.65 -37.52 -49.61
C PRO A 380 -34.76 -38.55 -48.48
N LYS A 381 -35.56 -38.23 -47.46
CA LYS A 381 -35.97 -39.21 -46.43
C LYS A 381 -36.72 -40.36 -47.10
N SER A 382 -36.52 -41.60 -46.64
CA SER A 382 -37.23 -42.74 -47.21
C SER A 382 -38.71 -42.75 -46.83
N LYS A 383 -39.47 -43.69 -47.39
CA LYS A 383 -40.91 -43.87 -47.13
C LYS A 383 -41.20 -44.32 -45.68
N TYR A 384 -40.19 -44.79 -44.95
CA TYR A 384 -40.33 -45.29 -43.59
C TYR A 384 -39.84 -44.24 -42.58
N GLU A 385 -40.37 -44.30 -41.36
CA GLU A 385 -39.93 -43.42 -40.28
C GLU A 385 -38.52 -43.81 -39.84
N GLU A 386 -37.53 -43.06 -40.33
CA GLU A 386 -36.14 -43.14 -39.90
C GLU A 386 -35.99 -42.62 -38.45
N ASP A 387 -35.02 -43.17 -37.72
CA ASP A 387 -34.68 -42.79 -36.33
C ASP A 387 -35.79 -42.95 -35.26
N VAL A 388 -36.78 -43.83 -35.49
CA VAL A 388 -37.72 -44.24 -34.44
C VAL A 388 -37.05 -45.23 -33.47
N TYR A 389 -36.62 -44.73 -32.33
CA TYR A 389 -36.06 -45.55 -31.26
C TYR A 389 -37.15 -46.01 -30.27
N ILE A 390 -37.36 -47.33 -30.20
CA ILE A 390 -38.28 -47.96 -29.25
C ILE A 390 -37.61 -48.03 -27.87
N ASN A 391 -38.37 -47.82 -26.79
CA ASN A 391 -38.00 -48.09 -25.39
C ASN A 391 -36.60 -47.61 -24.94
N ASN A 392 -36.28 -46.34 -25.26
CA ASN A 392 -35.06 -45.63 -24.83
C ASN A 392 -33.73 -46.28 -25.29
N HIS A 393 -33.74 -47.06 -26.37
CA HIS A 393 -32.53 -47.42 -27.09
C HIS A 393 -31.99 -46.21 -27.89
N THR A 394 -30.69 -46.18 -28.20
CA THR A 394 -30.08 -45.17 -29.10
C THR A 394 -29.75 -45.75 -30.48
N SER A 395 -30.29 -46.93 -30.79
CA SER A 395 -30.07 -47.64 -32.04
C SER A 395 -31.29 -48.49 -32.38
N ILE A 396 -31.56 -48.66 -33.68
CA ILE A 396 -32.70 -49.44 -34.18
C ILE A 396 -32.46 -50.94 -33.94
N TRP A 397 -33.52 -51.73 -33.80
CA TRP A 397 -33.43 -53.19 -33.74
C TRP A 397 -32.75 -53.77 -34.98
N GLY A 398 -31.83 -54.73 -34.81
CA GLY A 398 -31.03 -55.29 -35.90
C GLY A 398 -29.77 -54.49 -36.24
N SER A 399 -29.47 -53.42 -35.48
CA SER A 399 -28.19 -52.69 -35.57
C SER A 399 -26.98 -53.47 -34.99
N TRP A 400 -27.23 -54.63 -34.38
CA TRP A 400 -26.21 -55.53 -33.85
C TRP A 400 -26.57 -56.99 -34.11
N TRP A 401 -25.55 -57.84 -34.28
CA TRP A 401 -25.67 -59.25 -34.61
C TRP A 401 -24.56 -60.04 -33.91
N LYS A 402 -24.93 -61.13 -33.24
CA LYS A 402 -24.00 -62.10 -32.64
C LYS A 402 -24.67 -63.47 -32.56
N ASP A 403 -23.92 -64.54 -32.81
CA ASP A 403 -24.34 -65.94 -32.59
C ASP A 403 -25.74 -66.29 -33.12
N HIS A 404 -26.02 -65.90 -34.38
CA HIS A 404 -27.30 -66.06 -35.08
C HIS A 404 -28.50 -65.28 -34.50
N GLN A 405 -28.26 -64.30 -33.64
CA GLN A 405 -29.29 -63.43 -33.06
C GLN A 405 -29.08 -61.96 -33.41
N TRP A 406 -30.17 -61.27 -33.76
CA TRP A 406 -30.21 -59.81 -33.92
C TRP A 406 -30.47 -59.14 -32.58
N GLY A 407 -29.97 -57.92 -32.42
CA GLY A 407 -30.19 -57.11 -31.22
C GLY A 407 -29.96 -55.61 -31.42
N TYR A 408 -29.98 -54.86 -30.33
CA TYR A 408 -29.71 -53.42 -30.29
C TYR A 408 -28.21 -53.14 -30.06
N LYS A 409 -27.58 -52.30 -30.88
CA LYS A 409 -26.15 -51.91 -30.75
C LYS A 409 -25.83 -51.22 -29.43
N CYS A 410 -26.74 -50.42 -28.90
CA CYS A 410 -26.55 -49.65 -27.67
C CYS A 410 -26.52 -50.50 -26.39
N CYS A 411 -27.19 -51.66 -26.39
CA CYS A 411 -27.39 -52.47 -25.19
C CYS A 411 -27.03 -53.96 -25.35
N LYS A 412 -26.63 -54.42 -26.56
CA LYS A 412 -26.36 -55.82 -26.94
C LYS A 412 -27.49 -56.83 -26.59
N GLN A 413 -28.69 -56.35 -26.29
CA GLN A 413 -29.86 -57.17 -25.94
C GLN A 413 -30.46 -57.82 -27.20
N THR A 414 -30.74 -59.12 -27.14
CA THR A 414 -31.34 -59.93 -28.22
C THR A 414 -32.85 -60.19 -28.05
N ILE A 415 -33.53 -59.37 -27.24
CA ILE A 415 -35.00 -59.41 -27.06
C ILE A 415 -35.62 -58.12 -27.61
N LEU A 416 -36.53 -58.25 -28.59
CA LEU A 416 -37.25 -57.12 -29.18
C LEU A 416 -38.11 -56.41 -28.12
N ASN A 417 -38.12 -55.08 -28.14
CA ASN A 417 -38.89 -54.21 -27.22
C ASN A 417 -38.48 -54.29 -25.73
N SER A 418 -37.33 -54.88 -25.40
CA SER A 418 -36.70 -54.71 -24.08
C SER A 418 -36.34 -53.24 -23.81
N TYR A 419 -36.20 -52.84 -22.54
CA TYR A 419 -35.74 -51.49 -22.16
C TYR A 419 -34.21 -51.44 -22.15
N CYS A 420 -33.60 -50.38 -22.70
CA CYS A 420 -32.15 -50.31 -22.80
C CYS A 420 -31.49 -50.15 -21.41
N THR A 421 -30.60 -51.09 -21.08
CA THR A 421 -29.78 -51.14 -19.86
C THR A 421 -28.48 -50.31 -19.91
N GLY A 422 -28.29 -49.50 -20.95
CA GLY A 422 -27.04 -48.80 -21.25
C GLY A 422 -25.81 -49.72 -21.31
N ALA A 423 -24.64 -49.13 -21.05
CA ALA A 423 -23.36 -49.84 -20.96
C ALA A 423 -23.33 -50.90 -19.84
N VAL A 424 -24.10 -50.70 -18.76
CA VAL A 424 -24.20 -51.65 -17.63
C VAL A 424 -24.70 -53.02 -18.09
N GLY A 425 -25.57 -53.08 -19.09
CA GLY A 425 -26.03 -54.36 -19.67
C GLY A 425 -24.94 -55.11 -20.43
N ILE A 426 -23.96 -54.39 -20.98
CA ILE A 426 -22.81 -54.99 -21.69
C ILE A 426 -21.85 -55.59 -20.66
N GLU A 427 -21.50 -54.82 -19.62
CA GLU A 427 -20.65 -55.28 -18.53
C GLU A 427 -21.26 -56.49 -17.79
N ALA A 428 -22.57 -56.48 -17.55
CA ALA A 428 -23.27 -57.61 -16.93
C ALA A 428 -23.29 -58.87 -17.83
N ALA A 429 -23.40 -58.71 -19.15
CA ALA A 429 -23.36 -59.82 -20.09
C ALA A 429 -21.94 -60.42 -20.22
N GLU A 430 -20.91 -59.57 -20.21
CA GLU A 430 -19.51 -60.00 -20.25
C GLU A 430 -19.11 -60.68 -18.92
N ALA A 431 -19.49 -60.13 -17.76
CA ALA A 431 -19.32 -60.78 -16.47
C ALA A 431 -20.08 -62.12 -16.35
N ALA A 432 -21.25 -62.26 -16.98
CA ALA A 432 -21.99 -63.53 -17.02
C ALA A 432 -21.28 -64.59 -17.88
N ILE A 433 -20.64 -64.18 -18.98
CA ILE A 433 -19.78 -65.06 -19.81
C ILE A 433 -18.54 -65.48 -19.01
N ASP A 434 -17.90 -64.57 -18.29
CA ASP A 434 -16.73 -64.89 -17.44
C ASP A 434 -17.11 -65.81 -16.27
N LEU A 435 -18.30 -65.64 -15.68
CA LEU A 435 -18.83 -66.58 -14.69
C LEU A 435 -19.16 -67.95 -15.30
N MET A 436 -19.58 -68.02 -16.57
CA MET A 436 -19.77 -69.29 -17.26
C MET A 436 -18.43 -69.97 -17.55
N ASN A 437 -17.44 -69.22 -18.04
CA ASN A 437 -16.08 -69.71 -18.29
C ASN A 437 -15.41 -70.21 -17.02
N THR A 438 -15.41 -69.43 -15.93
CA THR A 438 -14.83 -69.86 -14.64
C THR A 438 -15.53 -71.08 -14.02
N ASN A 439 -16.82 -71.31 -14.32
CA ASN A 439 -17.51 -72.54 -13.93
C ASN A 439 -17.14 -73.74 -14.83
N ILE A 440 -16.85 -73.52 -16.11
CA ILE A 440 -16.27 -74.54 -17.01
C ILE A 440 -14.85 -74.88 -16.54
N ASP A 441 -14.01 -73.89 -16.27
CA ASP A 441 -12.65 -74.08 -15.76
C ASP A 441 -12.63 -74.82 -14.42
N ARG A 442 -13.58 -74.52 -13.52
CA ARG A 442 -13.78 -75.30 -12.27
C ARG A 442 -14.20 -76.74 -12.53
N LYS A 443 -15.03 -77.01 -13.53
CA LYS A 443 -15.39 -78.38 -13.91
C LYS A 443 -14.17 -79.14 -14.42
N VAL A 444 -13.43 -78.55 -15.36
CA VAL A 444 -12.18 -79.13 -15.90
C VAL A 444 -11.17 -79.38 -14.77
N ALA A 445 -10.97 -78.42 -13.86
CA ALA A 445 -10.09 -78.58 -12.70
C ALA A 445 -10.57 -79.60 -11.65
N CYS A 446 -11.85 -79.97 -11.66
CA CYS A 446 -12.39 -81.07 -10.83
C CYS A 446 -12.34 -82.44 -11.55
N GLU A 447 -12.18 -82.48 -12.86
CA GLU A 447 -12.09 -83.73 -13.64
C GLU A 447 -10.63 -84.28 -13.68
N ASP A 448 -9.63 -83.48 -13.31
CA ASP A 448 -8.22 -83.88 -13.12
C ASP A 448 -7.92 -84.57 -11.75
N THR A 449 -8.79 -85.49 -11.33
CA THR A 449 -8.40 -86.57 -10.39
C THR A 449 -8.72 -87.92 -11.02
N PRO A 450 -7.73 -88.63 -11.61
CA PRO A 450 -8.00 -89.86 -12.33
C PRO A 450 -8.37 -91.01 -11.39
N VAL A 451 -9.66 -91.32 -11.32
CA VAL A 451 -10.12 -92.62 -10.84
C VAL A 451 -9.74 -93.64 -11.91
N LEU A 452 -8.72 -94.46 -11.63
CA LEU A 452 -8.24 -95.50 -12.54
C LEU A 452 -9.29 -96.60 -12.70
N THR A 453 -10.14 -96.48 -13.72
CA THR A 453 -10.85 -97.61 -14.32
C THR A 453 -9.90 -98.39 -15.22
N GLU A 454 -9.73 -99.69 -14.96
CA GLU A 454 -8.84 -100.55 -15.74
C GLU A 454 -9.35 -100.76 -17.18
N GLU A 455 -8.79 -100.01 -18.14
CA GLU A 455 -8.95 -100.30 -19.56
C GLU A 455 -7.70 -100.96 -20.13
N LYS A 456 -7.84 -102.23 -20.51
CA LYS A 456 -6.77 -103.03 -21.14
C LYS A 456 -6.61 -102.61 -22.60
N MET A 457 -5.48 -102.01 -22.94
CA MET A 457 -5.03 -101.86 -24.33
C MET A 457 -3.70 -102.56 -24.56
N LEU A 458 -3.65 -103.28 -25.69
CA LEU A 458 -2.66 -104.30 -26.03
C LEU A 458 -1.37 -103.68 -26.57
N THR A 459 -0.21 -104.13 -26.09
CA THR A 459 1.09 -103.69 -26.61
C THR A 459 1.49 -104.45 -27.87
N THR A 460 1.85 -103.71 -28.93
CA THR A 460 2.49 -104.27 -30.13
C THR A 460 4.00 -104.09 -30.07
N TRP A 461 4.70 -105.18 -29.72
CA TRP A 461 6.12 -105.44 -29.97
C TRP A 461 7.19 -104.58 -29.25
N GLY A 462 7.94 -105.23 -28.35
CA GLY A 462 9.38 -105.38 -28.58
C GLY A 462 10.37 -104.70 -27.62
N THR A 463 10.80 -105.48 -26.61
CA THR A 463 12.03 -105.35 -25.79
C THR A 463 12.18 -104.13 -24.87
N ASP A 464 12.33 -104.46 -23.58
CA ASP A 464 12.51 -103.53 -22.48
C ASP A 464 13.88 -102.84 -22.50
N VAL A 465 13.89 -101.51 -22.61
CA VAL A 465 14.97 -100.69 -22.08
C VAL A 465 14.55 -100.29 -20.66
N PRO A 466 15.38 -100.49 -19.62
CA PRO A 466 15.00 -100.08 -18.27
C PRO A 466 14.77 -98.58 -18.24
N ASP A 467 13.61 -98.16 -17.71
CA ASP A 467 13.20 -96.76 -17.62
C ASP A 467 14.28 -95.93 -16.91
N LEU A 468 15.00 -95.13 -17.70
CA LEU A 468 15.88 -94.09 -17.20
C LEU A 468 15.00 -92.96 -16.64
N VAL A 469 14.61 -93.11 -15.38
CA VAL A 469 13.95 -92.07 -14.59
C VAL A 469 14.89 -90.85 -14.58
N LEU A 470 14.57 -89.88 -15.44
CA LEU A 470 15.21 -88.58 -15.45
C LEU A 470 14.92 -87.89 -14.12
N ASP A 471 15.92 -87.83 -13.24
CA ASP A 471 15.88 -87.05 -12.01
C ASP A 471 15.49 -85.61 -12.34
N GLN A 472 14.23 -85.26 -12.11
CA GLN A 472 13.68 -83.93 -12.42
C GLN A 472 14.49 -82.83 -11.71
N LYS A 473 15.09 -83.13 -10.55
CA LYS A 473 16.01 -82.25 -9.83
C LYS A 473 17.29 -81.95 -10.63
N LYS A 474 17.92 -82.98 -11.22
CA LYS A 474 19.13 -82.81 -12.06
C LYS A 474 18.80 -82.09 -13.37
N LEU A 475 17.61 -82.34 -13.95
CA LEU A 475 17.12 -81.60 -15.12
C LEU A 475 16.96 -80.10 -14.80
N VAL A 476 16.33 -79.76 -13.69
CA VAL A 476 16.14 -78.36 -13.25
C VAL A 476 17.46 -77.69 -12.89
N GLU A 477 18.41 -78.39 -12.26
CA GLU A 477 19.77 -77.86 -12.03
C GLU A 477 20.54 -77.64 -13.33
N ALA A 478 20.43 -78.54 -14.32
CA ALA A 478 21.07 -78.38 -15.62
C ALA A 478 20.49 -77.19 -16.40
N LEU A 479 19.16 -77.01 -16.39
CA LEU A 479 18.49 -75.85 -17.00
C LEU A 479 18.90 -74.54 -16.32
N LYS A 480 18.95 -74.50 -14.99
CA LYS A 480 19.45 -73.32 -14.25
C LYS A 480 20.90 -72.98 -14.60
N LYS A 481 21.78 -73.97 -14.72
CA LYS A 481 23.18 -73.75 -15.15
C LYS A 481 23.30 -73.24 -16.59
N GLU A 482 22.43 -73.67 -17.51
CA GLU A 482 22.35 -73.12 -18.86
C GLU A 482 21.87 -71.66 -18.86
N ASP A 483 20.86 -71.33 -18.04
CA ASP A 483 20.36 -69.95 -17.90
C ASP A 483 21.35 -69.00 -17.20
N GLU A 484 22.15 -69.52 -16.27
CA GLU A 484 23.26 -68.79 -15.62
C GLU A 484 24.38 -68.51 -16.64
N ARG A 485 24.85 -69.52 -17.39
CA ARG A 485 25.82 -69.31 -18.49
C ARG A 485 25.35 -68.27 -19.51
N LYS A 486 24.08 -68.30 -19.90
CA LYS A 486 23.46 -67.33 -20.84
C LYS A 486 23.29 -65.92 -20.28
N LYS A 487 23.45 -65.73 -18.96
CA LYS A 487 23.49 -64.41 -18.31
C LYS A 487 24.92 -63.89 -18.22
N GLU A 488 25.88 -64.73 -17.84
CA GLU A 488 27.30 -64.37 -17.79
C GLU A 488 27.83 -63.93 -19.17
N GLU A 489 27.41 -64.60 -20.25
CA GLU A 489 27.75 -64.23 -21.64
C GLU A 489 27.20 -62.85 -22.09
N LYS A 490 26.32 -62.21 -21.32
CA LYS A 490 25.67 -60.94 -21.71
C LYS A 490 26.21 -59.69 -20.99
N ASP A 491 27.06 -59.84 -19.97
CA ASP A 491 27.51 -58.72 -19.13
C ASP A 491 28.91 -58.16 -19.47
N GLU A 492 29.55 -58.59 -20.56
CA GLU A 492 30.81 -57.98 -21.05
C GLU A 492 30.64 -56.58 -21.70
N GLY A 493 29.41 -56.07 -21.77
CA GLY A 493 29.00 -54.94 -22.61
C GLY A 493 29.29 -53.51 -22.11
N LYS A 494 30.00 -53.28 -20.99
CA LYS A 494 30.20 -51.92 -20.42
C LYS A 494 31.63 -51.61 -19.94
N ARG A 495 32.59 -51.60 -20.86
CA ARG A 495 33.83 -50.80 -20.70
C ARG A 495 33.51 -49.30 -20.84
N LYS A 496 33.79 -48.48 -19.83
CA LYS A 496 33.87 -47.01 -19.98
C LYS A 496 35.32 -46.61 -20.27
N TYR A 497 35.52 -45.86 -21.34
CA TYR A 497 36.82 -45.35 -21.78
C TYR A 497 37.31 -44.18 -20.92
N ASN A 498 38.64 -44.08 -20.76
CA ASN A 498 39.30 -42.83 -20.38
C ASN A 498 39.18 -41.81 -21.51
N VAL A 499 38.99 -40.55 -21.16
CA VAL A 499 39.31 -39.37 -21.99
C VAL A 499 40.24 -38.49 -21.16
N ARG A 500 41.16 -37.80 -21.86
CA ARG A 500 42.31 -37.04 -21.32
C ARG A 500 41.96 -36.03 -20.22
#